data_AF-A0A3S4GTQ6-F1
#
_entry.id   AF-A0A3S4GTQ6-F1
#
_cell.length_a   1.000
_cell.length_b   1.000
_cell.length_c   1.000
_cell.angle_alpha   90.00
_cell.angle_beta   90.00
_cell.angle_gamma   90.00
#
_symmetry.space_group_name_H-M   'P 1'
#
loop_
_entity.id
_entity.type
_entity.pdbx_description
1 polymer ?
#
loop_
_entity_poly.entity_id
_entity_poly.type
_entity_poly.pdbx_seq_one_letter_code
_entity_poly.pdbx_strand_id
1 'polypeptide(L)'
;MRRAGHRAYVSGDDRGVVAFVQDASSDTLALVGDDLAARYRLPPSAIRVAPLDAPPLLASGKVDYRTLANRASALLTRPVRQAGLDGEDALRRILRRPDADLTLSFRDLGGDSLAYLEVEMLLGNRPEGLPDGWDRLPLESLLDARPALAGAPQARRRIAVGPELLARVLAILFVIGLHATDLPIGGGVYILTILTGYSLARFQLAQLQAGNVRRMAGSMLVPVLAAYYLVLVLLSLRFQIDWQWFLLVANFGAARGDVPQPGWFLPYWFISAYAQAILLIALLFIPRPVRRIASHAPLQTGLALWLVFSGAILASGADDLSYGSQIRHPFGTLQLLFLGWSIALAETPRQKGIVSGAIVLSWLWLWVDADPSVVLFLTVLPLAILWGPRIPLPGALARGLLRFGTLMLHVYIAHVPALYVARHLLDSQAAILAATLMISVAAGWAMKAVLDRFLGWVQGLAARKPRQIA
;
A
#
# COMPACT_ATOMS: atom_id res chain seq x y z
N MET A 1 -30.33 -11.86 -32.55
CA MET A 1 -29.42 -11.44 -33.63
C MET A 1 -30.07 -11.48 -35.01
N ARG A 2 -30.38 -12.64 -35.63
CA ARG A 2 -31.03 -12.69 -36.96
C ARG A 2 -32.40 -11.99 -37.03
N ARG A 3 -33.22 -12.14 -35.98
CA ARG A 3 -34.50 -11.38 -35.85
C ARG A 3 -34.32 -9.88 -35.66
N ALA A 4 -33.12 -9.43 -35.28
CA ALA A 4 -32.75 -8.01 -35.12
C ALA A 4 -31.97 -7.49 -36.34
N GLY A 5 -32.05 -8.18 -37.50
CA GLY A 5 -31.41 -7.76 -38.75
C GLY A 5 -29.92 -8.13 -38.90
N HIS A 6 -29.27 -8.65 -37.86
CA HIS A 6 -27.84 -8.98 -37.92
C HIS A 6 -27.58 -10.41 -38.41
N ARG A 7 -26.71 -10.54 -39.42
CA ARG A 7 -26.12 -11.83 -39.79
C ARG A 7 -25.02 -12.18 -38.80
N ALA A 8 -25.31 -13.17 -37.95
CA ALA A 8 -24.42 -13.55 -36.86
C ALA A 8 -24.26 -15.07 -36.72
N TYR A 9 -23.11 -15.46 -36.21
CA TYR A 9 -22.71 -16.85 -35.95
C TYR A 9 -22.13 -16.93 -34.53
N VAL A 10 -22.51 -17.95 -33.77
CA VAL A 10 -22.13 -18.07 -32.36
C VAL A 10 -21.35 -19.36 -32.16
N SER A 11 -20.26 -19.28 -31.41
CA SER A 11 -19.48 -20.44 -30.97
C SER A 11 -18.86 -20.15 -29.61
N GLY A 12 -18.65 -21.17 -28.78
CA GLY A 12 -18.18 -21.00 -27.40
C GLY A 12 -17.79 -22.32 -26.76
N ASP A 13 -17.21 -22.22 -25.57
CA ASP A 13 -16.87 -23.34 -24.68
C ASP A 13 -17.14 -22.95 -23.22
N ASP A 14 -16.71 -23.79 -22.26
CA ASP A 14 -16.94 -23.56 -20.82
C ASP A 14 -16.30 -22.25 -20.29
N ARG A 15 -15.44 -21.59 -21.06
CA ARG A 15 -14.81 -20.31 -20.71
C ARG A 15 -15.62 -19.10 -21.17
N GLY A 16 -16.58 -19.28 -22.08
CA GLY A 16 -17.44 -18.21 -22.57
C GLY A 16 -17.95 -18.41 -23.99
N VAL A 17 -18.74 -17.44 -24.45
CA VAL A 17 -19.41 -17.45 -25.74
C VAL A 17 -18.88 -16.30 -26.61
N VAL A 18 -18.63 -16.58 -27.89
CA VAL A 18 -18.24 -15.58 -28.88
C VAL A 18 -19.33 -15.45 -29.96
N ALA A 19 -19.86 -14.25 -30.11
CA ALA A 19 -20.77 -13.88 -31.19
C ALA A 19 -20.02 -13.15 -32.30
N PHE A 20 -19.99 -13.76 -33.49
CA PHE A 20 -19.43 -13.17 -34.71
C PHE A 20 -20.52 -12.45 -35.49
N VAL A 21 -20.34 -11.16 -35.78
CA VAL A 21 -21.34 -10.33 -36.48
C VAL A 21 -20.76 -9.80 -37.78
N GLN A 22 -21.48 -9.99 -38.89
CA GLN A 22 -21.07 -9.47 -40.19
C GLN A 22 -21.37 -7.99 -40.36
N ASP A 23 -20.49 -7.30 -41.08
CA ASP A 23 -20.65 -5.91 -41.53
C ASP A 23 -21.05 -4.93 -40.41
N ALA A 24 -20.50 -5.12 -39.21
CA ALA A 24 -20.85 -4.34 -38.02
C ALA A 24 -19.75 -3.36 -37.62
N SER A 25 -20.13 -2.12 -37.32
CA SER A 25 -19.26 -1.12 -36.68
C SER A 25 -18.95 -1.49 -35.23
N SER A 26 -17.88 -0.94 -34.68
CA SER A 26 -17.47 -1.16 -33.28
C SER A 26 -18.60 -0.85 -32.27
N ASP A 27 -19.38 0.21 -32.50
CA ASP A 27 -20.51 0.59 -31.63
C ASP A 27 -21.64 -0.44 -31.69
N THR A 28 -21.88 -1.02 -32.87
CA THR A 28 -22.88 -2.08 -33.06
C THR A 28 -22.47 -3.35 -32.33
N LEU A 29 -21.18 -3.69 -32.32
CA LEU A 29 -20.66 -4.86 -31.61
C LEU A 29 -20.81 -4.73 -30.09
N ALA A 30 -20.60 -3.54 -29.54
CA ALA A 30 -20.77 -3.26 -28.12
C ALA A 30 -22.24 -3.40 -27.68
N LEU A 31 -23.16 -2.75 -28.40
CA LEU A 31 -24.61 -2.84 -28.14
C LEU A 31 -25.13 -4.28 -28.20
N VAL A 32 -24.62 -5.06 -29.15
CA VAL A 32 -24.94 -6.49 -29.28
C VAL A 32 -24.43 -7.30 -28.09
N GLY A 33 -23.24 -6.97 -27.57
CA GLY A 33 -22.69 -7.64 -26.38
C GLY A 33 -23.56 -7.44 -25.15
N ASP A 34 -23.99 -6.19 -24.94
CA ASP A 34 -24.84 -5.81 -23.82
C ASP A 34 -26.25 -6.44 -23.91
N ASP A 35 -26.87 -6.46 -25.10
CA ASP A 35 -28.16 -7.15 -25.33
C ASP A 35 -28.05 -8.64 -25.04
N LEU A 36 -26.98 -9.29 -25.49
CA LEU A 36 -26.78 -10.73 -25.26
C LEU A 36 -26.55 -11.04 -23.77
N ALA A 37 -25.77 -10.23 -23.07
CA ALA A 37 -25.53 -10.38 -21.64
C ALA A 37 -26.81 -10.22 -20.83
N ALA A 38 -27.61 -9.18 -21.13
CA ALA A 38 -28.88 -8.92 -20.48
C ALA A 38 -29.91 -10.03 -20.78
N ARG A 39 -30.05 -10.42 -22.05
CA ARG A 39 -31.06 -11.39 -22.50
C ARG A 39 -30.82 -12.79 -21.96
N TYR A 40 -29.57 -13.22 -21.88
CA TYR A 40 -29.21 -14.55 -21.40
C TYR A 40 -28.73 -14.58 -19.95
N ARG A 41 -28.79 -13.43 -19.25
CA ARG A 41 -28.36 -13.27 -17.84
C ARG A 41 -26.94 -13.79 -17.59
N LEU A 42 -26.05 -13.58 -18.55
CA LEU A 42 -24.64 -13.95 -18.44
C LEU A 42 -23.81 -12.74 -18.01
N PRO A 43 -22.72 -12.94 -17.24
CA PRO A 43 -21.78 -11.86 -16.96
C PRO A 43 -21.26 -11.24 -18.27
N PRO A 44 -21.11 -9.91 -18.39
CA PRO A 44 -20.54 -9.29 -19.59
C PRO A 44 -19.17 -9.85 -19.97
N SER A 45 -18.39 -10.32 -18.99
CA SER A 45 -17.09 -10.97 -19.20
C SER A 45 -17.16 -12.36 -19.86
N ALA A 46 -18.33 -13.01 -19.84
CA ALA A 46 -18.56 -14.34 -20.41
C ALA A 46 -18.99 -14.28 -21.89
N ILE A 47 -19.28 -13.09 -22.42
CA ILE A 47 -19.67 -12.88 -23.82
C ILE A 47 -18.64 -12.00 -24.51
N ARG A 48 -18.15 -12.43 -25.66
CA ARG A 48 -17.34 -11.59 -26.55
C ARG A 48 -18.05 -11.43 -27.88
N VAL A 49 -17.98 -10.23 -28.46
CA VAL A 49 -18.52 -9.97 -29.79
C VAL A 49 -17.37 -9.56 -30.71
N ALA A 50 -17.30 -10.17 -31.89
CA ALA A 50 -16.23 -9.93 -32.86
C ALA A 50 -16.82 -9.69 -34.26
N PRO A 51 -16.20 -8.81 -35.07
CA PRO A 51 -16.61 -8.65 -36.46
C PRO A 51 -16.24 -9.89 -37.28
N LEU A 52 -17.00 -10.16 -38.34
CA LEU A 52 -16.75 -11.23 -39.29
C LEU A 52 -17.10 -10.80 -40.71
N ASP A 53 -16.10 -10.57 -41.55
CA ASP A 53 -16.34 -10.09 -42.92
C ASP A 53 -17.15 -11.11 -43.75
N ALA A 54 -16.72 -12.38 -43.75
CA ALA A 54 -17.43 -13.49 -44.39
C ALA A 54 -17.36 -14.76 -43.53
N PRO A 55 -18.41 -15.60 -43.49
CA PRO A 55 -18.36 -16.86 -42.77
C PRO A 55 -17.42 -17.82 -43.52
N PRO A 56 -16.53 -18.55 -42.81
CA PRO A 56 -15.76 -19.60 -43.46
C PRO A 56 -16.72 -20.67 -43.97
N LEU A 57 -16.55 -21.11 -45.21
CA LEU A 57 -17.38 -22.13 -45.85
C LEU A 57 -16.53 -23.38 -46.14
N LEU A 58 -17.15 -24.55 -46.00
CA LEU A 58 -16.62 -25.82 -46.49
C LEU A 58 -16.73 -25.87 -48.02
N ALA A 59 -16.02 -26.81 -48.64
CA ALA A 59 -16.13 -27.08 -50.09
C ALA A 59 -17.58 -27.40 -50.54
N SER A 60 -18.47 -27.78 -49.62
CA SER A 60 -19.90 -28.00 -49.84
C SER A 60 -20.76 -26.73 -49.78
N GLY A 61 -20.17 -25.56 -49.55
CA GLY A 61 -20.88 -24.28 -49.37
C GLY A 61 -21.55 -24.09 -48.00
N LYS A 62 -21.45 -25.07 -47.08
CA LYS A 62 -21.95 -24.96 -45.70
C LYS A 62 -20.95 -24.20 -44.82
N VAL A 63 -21.45 -23.53 -43.78
CA VAL A 63 -20.60 -22.80 -42.81
C VAL A 63 -19.70 -23.76 -42.04
N ASP A 64 -18.40 -23.47 -42.02
CA ASP A 64 -17.39 -24.20 -41.27
C ASP A 64 -17.37 -23.73 -39.80
N TYR A 65 -18.25 -24.34 -39.00
CA TYR A 65 -18.32 -24.08 -37.57
C TYR A 65 -17.06 -24.52 -36.80
N ARG A 66 -16.23 -25.41 -37.35
CA ARG A 66 -14.97 -25.82 -36.71
C ARG A 66 -13.95 -24.69 -36.77
N THR A 67 -13.85 -24.02 -37.91
CA THR A 67 -13.02 -22.82 -38.04
C THR A 67 -13.51 -21.68 -37.15
N LEU A 68 -14.84 -21.48 -37.04
CA LEU A 68 -15.40 -20.50 -36.10
C LEU A 68 -15.14 -20.86 -34.63
N ALA A 69 -15.22 -22.15 -34.27
CA ALA A 69 -14.89 -22.62 -32.92
C ALA A 69 -13.41 -22.41 -32.57
N ASN A 70 -12.50 -22.67 -33.51
CA ASN A 70 -11.08 -22.39 -33.33
C ASN A 70 -10.81 -20.88 -33.15
N ARG A 71 -11.48 -20.02 -33.94
CA ARG A 71 -11.42 -18.56 -33.77
C ARG A 71 -11.98 -18.11 -32.43
N ALA A 72 -13.11 -18.68 -31.99
CA ALA A 72 -13.72 -18.39 -30.69
C ALA A 72 -12.79 -18.81 -29.55
N SER A 73 -12.24 -20.02 -29.59
CA SER A 73 -11.27 -20.51 -28.61
C SER A 73 -10.02 -19.63 -28.56
N ALA A 74 -9.49 -19.17 -29.70
CA ALA A 74 -8.37 -18.23 -29.73
C ALA A 74 -8.72 -16.86 -29.11
N LEU A 75 -9.93 -16.36 -29.32
CA LEU A 75 -10.42 -15.12 -28.71
C LEU A 75 -10.64 -15.28 -27.19
N LEU A 76 -11.14 -16.43 -26.74
CA LEU A 76 -11.35 -16.72 -25.32
C LEU A 76 -10.02 -17.03 -24.58
N THR A 77 -9.04 -17.63 -25.27
CA THR A 77 -7.69 -17.91 -24.74
C THR A 77 -6.83 -16.66 -24.65
N ARG A 78 -7.08 -15.64 -25.48
CA ARG A 78 -6.45 -14.33 -25.31
C ARG A 78 -6.86 -13.79 -23.93
N PRO A 79 -5.90 -13.50 -23.04
CA PRO A 79 -6.20 -12.84 -21.77
C PRO A 79 -7.06 -11.63 -22.08
N VAL A 80 -8.18 -11.48 -21.37
CA VAL A 80 -9.14 -10.40 -21.56
C VAL A 80 -8.34 -9.10 -21.69
N ARG A 81 -8.22 -8.59 -22.92
CA ARG A 81 -7.92 -7.20 -23.13
C ARG A 81 -9.16 -6.51 -22.56
N GLN A 82 -9.04 -5.98 -21.35
CA GLN A 82 -9.96 -4.97 -20.84
C GLN A 82 -9.84 -3.78 -21.80
N ALA A 83 -10.62 -3.84 -22.88
CA ALA A 83 -10.80 -2.75 -23.80
C ALA A 83 -11.91 -1.86 -23.22
N GLY A 84 -11.58 -0.62 -22.91
CA GLY A 84 -12.54 0.47 -22.73
C GLY A 84 -12.94 0.85 -21.31
N LEU A 85 -12.65 0.03 -20.29
CA LEU A 85 -12.93 0.36 -18.88
C LEU A 85 -11.75 -0.05 -17.98
N ASP A 86 -11.57 0.73 -16.90
CA ASP A 86 -10.85 0.34 -15.66
C ASP A 86 -9.34 0.63 -15.55
N GLY A 87 -8.77 1.53 -16.36
CA GLY A 87 -7.47 2.16 -16.02
C GLY A 87 -7.65 3.27 -14.97
N GLU A 88 -8.55 4.19 -15.27
CA GLU A 88 -8.96 5.25 -14.36
C GLU A 88 -9.72 4.70 -13.15
N ASP A 89 -10.69 3.80 -13.36
CA ASP A 89 -11.47 3.25 -12.25
C ASP A 89 -10.61 2.39 -11.31
N ALA A 90 -9.59 1.70 -11.82
CA ALA A 90 -8.59 1.03 -10.98
C ALA A 90 -7.75 2.03 -10.18
N LEU A 91 -7.31 3.14 -10.78
CA LEU A 91 -6.63 4.20 -10.04
C LEU A 91 -7.53 4.82 -8.96
N ARG A 92 -8.78 5.14 -9.30
CA ARG A 92 -9.79 5.67 -8.34
C ARG A 92 -10.04 4.68 -7.21
N ARG A 93 -10.07 3.38 -7.49
CA ARG A 93 -10.23 2.31 -6.49
C ARG A 93 -9.00 2.18 -5.59
N ILE A 94 -7.78 2.20 -6.15
CA ILE A 94 -6.52 2.17 -5.40
C ILE A 94 -6.39 3.41 -4.50
N LEU A 95 -6.76 4.59 -5.01
CA LEU A 95 -6.83 5.83 -4.23
C LEU A 95 -7.99 5.85 -3.22
N ARG A 96 -8.87 4.84 -3.27
CA ARG A 96 -10.07 4.71 -2.43
C ARG A 96 -10.99 5.93 -2.56
N ARG A 97 -11.07 6.51 -3.76
CA ARG A 97 -11.86 7.70 -4.10
C ARG A 97 -12.50 7.56 -5.48
N PRO A 98 -13.80 7.19 -5.53
CA PRO A 98 -14.55 7.08 -6.77
C PRO A 98 -14.67 8.39 -7.56
N ASP A 99 -14.47 9.54 -6.88
CA ASP A 99 -14.58 10.89 -7.39
C ASP A 99 -13.23 11.59 -7.57
N ALA A 100 -12.11 10.86 -7.51
CA ALA A 100 -10.79 11.48 -7.67
C ALA A 100 -10.62 12.08 -9.07
N ASP A 101 -10.23 13.37 -9.07
CA ASP A 101 -9.79 14.10 -10.26
C ASP A 101 -8.39 13.62 -10.66
N LEU A 102 -8.27 12.94 -11.80
CA LEU A 102 -7.03 12.34 -12.27
C LEU A 102 -6.11 13.33 -13.00
N THR A 103 -6.56 14.57 -13.22
CA THR A 103 -5.71 15.68 -13.67
C THR A 103 -4.71 16.12 -12.58
N LEU A 104 -4.99 15.77 -11.33
CA LEU A 104 -4.13 16.02 -10.18
C LEU A 104 -3.06 14.92 -10.03
N SER A 105 -1.96 15.28 -9.36
CA SER A 105 -0.92 14.31 -9.02
C SER A 105 -1.31 13.40 -7.86
N PHE A 106 -0.60 12.27 -7.72
CA PHE A 106 -0.77 11.36 -6.59
C PHE A 106 -0.60 12.07 -5.23
N ARG A 107 0.32 13.03 -5.15
CA ARG A 107 0.57 13.85 -3.95
C ARG A 107 -0.56 14.83 -3.67
N ASP A 108 -1.10 15.48 -4.70
CA ASP A 108 -2.17 16.47 -4.54
C ASP A 108 -3.46 15.83 -4.05
N LEU A 109 -3.73 14.59 -4.49
CA LEU A 109 -4.86 13.79 -4.02
C LEU A 109 -4.70 13.30 -2.57
N GLY A 110 -3.48 13.42 -2.01
CA GLY A 110 -3.14 12.95 -0.67
C GLY A 110 -3.08 11.43 -0.62
N GLY A 111 -2.44 10.78 -1.59
CA GLY A 111 -2.25 9.34 -1.60
C GLY A 111 -1.44 8.83 -0.40
N ASP A 112 -1.41 7.52 -0.19
CA ASP A 112 -0.65 6.90 0.90
C ASP A 112 0.40 5.90 0.36
N SER A 113 1.28 5.41 1.23
CA SER A 113 2.36 4.50 0.81
C SER A 113 1.86 3.18 0.25
N LEU A 114 0.69 2.68 0.66
CA LEU A 114 0.10 1.44 0.14
C LEU A 114 -0.43 1.67 -1.27
N ALA A 115 -1.23 2.73 -1.45
CA ALA A 115 -1.73 3.16 -2.74
C ALA A 115 -0.58 3.45 -3.71
N TYR A 116 0.53 4.03 -3.25
CA TYR A 116 1.71 4.29 -4.06
C TYR A 116 2.27 2.98 -4.67
N LEU A 117 2.43 1.94 -3.86
CA LEU A 117 2.92 0.63 -4.32
C LEU A 117 1.91 -0.07 -5.23
N GLU A 118 0.61 0.05 -4.95
CA GLU A 118 -0.44 -0.50 -5.81
C GLU A 118 -0.49 0.19 -7.18
N VAL A 119 -0.28 1.51 -7.23
CA VAL A 119 -0.12 2.27 -8.48
C VAL A 119 1.16 1.88 -9.21
N GLU A 120 2.29 1.73 -8.51
CA GLU A 120 3.53 1.23 -9.12
C GLU A 120 3.37 -0.19 -9.68
N MET A 121 2.58 -1.05 -9.06
CA MET A 121 2.25 -2.37 -9.59
C MET A 121 1.33 -2.30 -10.82
N LEU A 122 0.32 -1.42 -10.79
CA LEU A 122 -0.63 -1.25 -11.89
C LEU A 122 0.08 -0.69 -13.14
N LEU A 123 0.89 0.35 -12.95
CA LEU A 123 1.53 1.10 -14.03
C LEU A 123 2.96 0.63 -14.36
N GLY A 124 3.61 -0.10 -13.46
CA GLY A 124 5.00 -0.57 -13.61
C GLY A 124 5.21 -1.68 -14.65
N ASN A 125 4.14 -2.16 -15.30
CA ASN A 125 4.23 -3.09 -16.42
C ASN A 125 4.74 -2.45 -17.74
N ARG A 126 5.08 -1.16 -17.71
CA ARG A 126 5.56 -0.43 -18.89
C ARG A 126 6.97 -0.88 -19.30
N PRO A 127 7.23 -0.96 -20.61
CA PRO A 127 8.55 -1.27 -21.13
C PRO A 127 9.60 -0.17 -20.93
N GLU A 128 9.34 0.84 -20.13
CA GLU A 128 10.29 1.89 -19.76
C GLU A 128 10.36 2.06 -18.22
N GLY A 129 9.51 1.35 -17.47
CA GLY A 129 9.25 1.65 -16.07
C GLY A 129 8.38 2.91 -15.91
N LEU A 130 8.14 3.30 -14.67
CA LEU A 130 7.56 4.60 -14.35
C LEU A 130 8.67 5.66 -14.33
N PRO A 131 8.43 6.88 -14.84
CA PRO A 131 9.40 7.95 -14.74
C PRO A 131 9.75 8.26 -13.27
N ASP A 132 10.96 8.76 -13.05
CA ASP A 132 11.36 9.23 -11.72
C ASP A 132 10.47 10.41 -11.30
N GLY A 133 10.00 10.37 -10.05
CA GLY A 133 9.08 11.38 -9.54
C GLY A 133 7.67 11.34 -10.15
N TRP A 134 7.23 10.21 -10.70
CA TRP A 134 5.89 10.04 -11.28
C TRP A 134 4.75 10.50 -10.35
N ASP A 135 4.94 10.43 -9.04
CA ASP A 135 3.97 10.85 -8.03
C ASP A 135 3.71 12.38 -8.02
N ARG A 136 4.54 13.16 -8.72
CA ARG A 136 4.36 14.60 -8.98
C ARG A 136 3.67 14.91 -10.31
N LEU A 137 3.46 13.90 -11.17
CA LEU A 137 2.83 14.07 -12.47
C LEU A 137 1.30 13.83 -12.37
N PRO A 138 0.48 14.46 -13.22
CA PRO A 138 -0.94 14.15 -13.37
C PRO A 138 -1.17 12.66 -13.62
N LEU A 139 -2.10 12.02 -12.90
CA LEU A 139 -2.33 10.58 -13.02
C LEU A 139 -2.86 10.16 -14.40
N GLU A 140 -3.65 11.02 -15.05
CA GLU A 140 -4.15 10.80 -16.42
C GLU A 140 -3.00 10.69 -17.43
N SER A 141 -1.96 11.52 -17.30
CA SER A 141 -0.80 11.50 -18.19
C SER A 141 -0.03 10.17 -18.13
N LEU A 142 -0.12 9.48 -16.98
CA LEU A 142 0.46 8.16 -16.78
C LEU A 142 -0.40 7.06 -17.41
N LEU A 143 -1.70 7.28 -17.61
CA LEU A 143 -2.58 6.33 -18.29
C LEU A 143 -2.41 6.39 -19.82
N ASP A 144 -2.20 7.57 -20.39
CA ASP A 144 -2.17 7.78 -21.84
C ASP A 144 -0.92 7.21 -22.52
N ALA A 145 0.23 7.26 -21.86
CA ALA A 145 1.48 6.79 -22.46
C ALA A 145 1.70 5.24 -22.37
N ARG A 146 0.62 4.43 -22.35
CA ARG A 146 0.73 2.95 -22.37
C ARG A 146 1.26 2.47 -23.74
N PRO A 147 2.41 1.80 -23.81
CA PRO A 147 2.87 1.22 -25.08
C PRO A 147 2.04 -0.02 -25.44
N ALA A 148 1.71 -0.16 -26.72
CA ALA A 148 1.23 -1.41 -27.29
C ALA A 148 2.26 -2.53 -27.02
N LEU A 149 1.86 -3.55 -26.26
CA LEU A 149 2.74 -4.65 -25.84
C LEU A 149 3.30 -5.42 -27.04
N ALA A 150 4.57 -5.17 -27.38
CA ALA A 150 5.36 -5.97 -28.31
C ALA A 150 6.38 -6.86 -27.56
N GLY A 151 6.12 -8.17 -27.56
CA GLY A 151 7.10 -9.21 -27.92
C GLY A 151 8.27 -9.61 -27.01
N ALA A 152 8.61 -8.94 -25.91
CA ALA A 152 9.78 -9.34 -25.09
C ALA A 152 9.42 -10.24 -23.88
N PRO A 153 10.25 -11.27 -23.53
CA PRO A 153 10.01 -12.13 -22.37
C PRO A 153 10.04 -11.33 -21.03
N GLN A 154 8.86 -11.18 -20.42
CA GLN A 154 8.58 -10.38 -19.20
C GLN A 154 9.38 -10.76 -17.94
N ALA A 155 10.11 -11.89 -17.94
CA ALA A 155 10.89 -12.38 -16.81
C ALA A 155 12.35 -11.86 -16.78
N ARG A 156 12.93 -11.48 -17.93
CA ARG A 156 14.35 -11.05 -18.03
C ARG A 156 14.58 -9.55 -17.81
N ARG A 157 13.52 -8.76 -17.63
CA ARG A 157 13.62 -7.31 -17.51
C ARG A 157 14.00 -6.90 -16.09
N ARG A 158 14.95 -5.98 -15.92
CA ARG A 158 15.22 -5.36 -14.61
C ARG A 158 14.20 -4.26 -14.33
N ILE A 159 13.69 -4.21 -13.11
CA ILE A 159 12.77 -3.18 -12.60
C ILE A 159 13.49 -2.49 -11.44
N ALA A 160 13.59 -1.17 -11.49
CA ALA A 160 14.21 -0.39 -10.45
C ALA A 160 13.21 -0.20 -9.30
N VAL A 161 13.59 -0.57 -8.07
CA VAL A 161 12.78 -0.36 -6.86
C VAL A 161 13.49 0.58 -5.91
N GLY A 162 12.72 1.38 -5.18
CA GLY A 162 13.27 2.31 -4.20
C GLY A 162 13.91 1.57 -3.00
N PRO A 163 15.02 2.08 -2.44
CA PRO A 163 15.63 1.53 -1.23
C PRO A 163 14.66 1.49 -0.03
N GLU A 164 13.66 2.39 0.00
CA GLU A 164 12.62 2.42 1.01
C GLU A 164 11.76 1.14 1.04
N LEU A 165 11.53 0.50 -0.12
CA LEU A 165 10.78 -0.75 -0.17
C LEU A 165 11.59 -1.86 0.49
N LEU A 166 12.87 -1.98 0.14
CA LEU A 166 13.76 -2.98 0.73
C LEU A 166 13.93 -2.77 2.23
N ALA A 167 14.09 -1.53 2.67
CA ALA A 167 14.16 -1.19 4.08
C ALA A 167 12.90 -1.64 4.85
N ARG A 168 11.70 -1.48 4.28
CA ARG A 168 10.46 -2.02 4.90
C ARG A 168 10.44 -3.54 4.94
N VAL A 169 10.86 -4.23 3.88
CA VAL A 169 10.96 -5.70 3.88
C VAL A 169 11.87 -6.16 5.03
N LEU A 170 13.08 -5.60 5.09
CA LEU A 170 14.05 -5.91 6.13
C LEU A 170 13.49 -5.60 7.52
N ALA A 171 12.80 -4.46 7.68
CA ALA A 171 12.16 -4.10 8.93
C ALA A 171 11.14 -5.14 9.40
N ILE A 172 10.24 -5.58 8.51
CA ILE A 172 9.23 -6.60 8.86
C ILE A 172 9.90 -7.93 9.20
N LEU A 173 10.92 -8.35 8.45
CA LEU A 173 11.66 -9.57 8.74
C LEU A 173 12.38 -9.51 10.09
N PHE A 174 13.01 -8.38 10.42
CA PHE A 174 13.67 -8.19 11.72
C PHE A 174 12.68 -8.09 12.88
N VAL A 175 11.52 -7.45 12.68
CA VAL A 175 10.44 -7.46 13.67
C VAL A 175 10.00 -8.89 13.96
N ILE A 176 9.72 -9.69 12.93
CA ILE A 176 9.27 -11.07 13.12
C ILE A 176 10.40 -11.91 13.73
N GLY A 177 11.63 -11.74 13.27
CA GLY A 177 12.83 -12.39 13.81
C GLY A 177 13.00 -12.14 15.30
N LEU A 178 12.98 -10.87 15.72
CA LEU A 178 13.07 -10.45 17.12
C LEU A 178 12.06 -11.15 18.03
N HIS A 179 10.86 -11.41 17.54
CA HIS A 179 9.80 -12.03 18.34
C HIS A 179 9.78 -13.56 18.21
N ALA A 180 10.29 -14.12 17.12
CA ALA A 180 10.26 -15.55 16.86
C ALA A 180 11.51 -16.29 17.35
N THR A 181 12.63 -15.61 17.55
CA THR A 181 13.93 -16.20 17.93
C THR A 181 14.57 -15.43 19.08
N ASP A 182 15.63 -15.99 19.67
CA ASP A 182 16.43 -15.33 20.71
C ASP A 182 17.59 -14.50 20.12
N LEU A 183 17.58 -14.28 18.81
CA LEU A 183 18.63 -13.49 18.16
C LEU A 183 18.55 -12.03 18.65
N PRO A 184 19.68 -11.38 18.97
CA PRO A 184 19.73 -9.98 19.38
C PRO A 184 19.57 -9.03 18.18
N ILE A 185 18.49 -9.22 17.41
CA ILE A 185 18.19 -8.49 16.18
C ILE A 185 16.99 -7.58 16.42
N GLY A 186 17.22 -6.27 16.46
CA GLY A 186 16.20 -5.26 16.67
C GLY A 186 16.14 -4.24 15.54
N GLY A 187 15.53 -3.08 15.81
CA GLY A 187 15.68 -1.90 14.95
C GLY A 187 14.62 -1.74 13.86
N GLY A 188 13.91 -2.79 13.44
CA GLY A 188 12.93 -2.69 12.34
C GLY A 188 11.87 -1.61 12.54
N VAL A 189 11.38 -1.40 13.77
CA VAL A 189 10.39 -0.33 14.06
C VAL A 189 10.97 1.08 13.86
N TYR A 190 12.27 1.29 14.10
CA TYR A 190 12.91 2.59 13.95
C TYR A 190 12.84 3.08 12.50
N ILE A 191 13.22 2.23 11.55
CA ILE A 191 13.12 2.59 10.14
C ILE A 191 11.67 2.72 9.68
N LEU A 192 10.72 1.95 10.24
CA LEU A 192 9.29 2.11 9.92
C LEU A 192 8.76 3.47 10.39
N THR A 193 9.23 3.96 11.54
CA THR A 193 8.92 5.31 12.05
C THR A 193 9.52 6.39 11.14
N ILE A 194 10.80 6.26 10.78
CA ILE A 194 11.45 7.17 9.82
C ILE A 194 10.68 7.17 8.49
N LEU A 195 10.36 6.00 7.96
CA LEU A 195 9.64 5.87 6.70
C LEU A 195 8.19 6.35 6.78
N THR A 196 7.59 6.38 7.97
CA THR A 196 6.30 7.04 8.19
C THR A 196 6.42 8.54 7.94
N GLY A 197 7.45 9.18 8.50
CA GLY A 197 7.71 10.60 8.28
C GLY A 197 8.12 10.94 6.86
N TYR A 198 8.93 10.07 6.24
CA TYR A 198 9.24 10.15 4.82
C TYR A 198 7.97 10.15 3.96
N SER A 199 7.04 9.23 4.26
CA SER A 199 5.78 9.11 3.53
C SER A 199 4.84 10.28 3.78
N LEU A 200 4.79 10.79 5.02
CA LEU A 200 4.03 11.97 5.38
C LEU A 200 4.50 13.19 4.57
N ALA A 201 5.81 13.45 4.54
CA ALA A 201 6.38 14.57 3.78
C ALA A 201 6.17 14.40 2.26
N ARG A 202 6.30 13.17 1.76
CA ARG A 202 6.18 12.90 0.33
C ARG A 202 4.74 12.99 -0.17
N PHE A 203 3.76 12.47 0.59
CA PHE A 203 2.40 12.27 0.09
C PHE A 203 1.33 13.11 0.79
N GLN A 204 1.55 13.58 2.02
CA GLN A 204 0.53 14.28 2.82
C GLN A 204 0.88 15.74 3.08
N LEU A 205 2.07 16.21 2.68
CA LEU A 205 2.51 17.60 2.86
C LEU A 205 1.53 18.61 2.25
N ALA A 206 1.04 18.37 1.03
CA ALA A 206 0.07 19.25 0.39
C ALA A 206 -1.24 19.38 1.20
N GLN A 207 -1.72 18.27 1.79
CA GLN A 207 -2.90 18.30 2.66
C GLN A 207 -2.63 19.06 3.96
N LEU A 208 -1.45 18.88 4.56
CA LEU A 208 -1.04 19.63 5.74
C LEU A 208 -0.95 21.14 5.46
N GLN A 209 -0.35 21.54 4.34
CA GLN A 209 -0.22 22.94 3.93
C GLN A 209 -1.58 23.59 3.65
N ALA A 210 -2.50 22.85 3.01
CA ALA A 210 -3.87 23.28 2.76
C ALA A 210 -4.73 23.36 4.05
N GLY A 211 -4.25 22.83 5.18
CA GLY A 211 -5.02 22.76 6.43
C GLY A 211 -6.03 21.61 6.50
N ASN A 212 -5.97 20.66 5.56
CA ASN A 212 -6.81 19.48 5.50
C ASN A 212 -6.34 18.38 6.48
N VAL A 213 -6.07 18.74 7.74
CA VAL A 213 -5.48 17.85 8.74
C VAL A 213 -6.33 16.60 9.02
N ARG A 214 -7.66 16.73 8.95
CA ARG A 214 -8.59 15.59 9.10
C ARG A 214 -8.44 14.58 7.97
N ARG A 215 -8.25 15.06 6.73
CA ARG A 215 -8.05 14.20 5.56
C ARG A 215 -6.71 13.49 5.66
N MET A 216 -5.66 14.21 6.03
CA MET A 216 -4.33 13.65 6.27
C MET A 216 -4.36 12.57 7.35
N ALA A 217 -4.95 12.86 8.52
CA ALA A 217 -5.10 11.90 9.60
C ALA A 217 -5.94 10.69 9.18
N GLY A 218 -7.07 10.90 8.50
CA GLY A 218 -7.91 9.82 8.00
C GLY A 218 -7.18 8.90 7.02
N SER A 219 -6.42 9.46 6.07
CA SER A 219 -5.66 8.68 5.09
C SER A 219 -4.59 7.81 5.72
N MET A 220 -3.94 8.27 6.80
CA MET A 220 -2.87 7.54 7.45
C MET A 220 -3.37 6.59 8.56
N LEU A 221 -4.38 7.00 9.33
CA LEU A 221 -4.88 6.23 10.47
C LEU A 221 -5.85 5.13 10.05
N VAL A 222 -6.80 5.39 9.15
CA VAL A 222 -7.88 4.43 8.85
C VAL A 222 -7.35 3.06 8.38
N PRO A 223 -6.39 2.96 7.44
CA PRO A 223 -5.90 1.65 6.99
C PRO A 223 -5.26 0.85 8.13
N VAL A 224 -4.47 1.52 8.98
CA VAL A 224 -3.73 0.91 10.09
C VAL A 224 -4.68 0.50 11.21
N LEU A 225 -5.56 1.41 11.64
CA LEU A 225 -6.49 1.18 12.72
C LEU A 225 -7.57 0.15 12.35
N ALA A 226 -8.05 0.13 11.10
CA ALA A 226 -9.01 -0.88 10.67
C ALA A 226 -8.43 -2.30 10.77
N ALA A 227 -7.19 -2.50 10.30
CA ALA A 227 -6.51 -3.78 10.44
C ALA A 227 -6.20 -4.13 11.90
N TYR A 228 -5.75 -3.15 12.69
CA TYR A 228 -5.47 -3.33 14.11
C TYR A 228 -6.70 -3.74 14.91
N TYR A 229 -7.79 -2.98 14.80
CA TYR A 229 -9.03 -3.25 15.54
C TYR A 229 -9.71 -4.53 15.06
N LEU A 230 -9.59 -4.90 13.77
CA LEU A 230 -10.07 -6.20 13.31
C LEU A 230 -9.38 -7.35 14.06
N VAL A 231 -8.04 -7.33 14.15
CA VAL A 231 -7.30 -8.34 14.92
C VAL A 231 -7.63 -8.26 16.41
N LEU A 232 -7.75 -7.05 16.97
CA LEU A 232 -8.06 -6.87 18.39
C LEU A 232 -9.42 -7.45 18.77
N VAL A 233 -10.45 -7.21 17.95
CA VAL A 233 -11.79 -7.78 18.14
C VAL A 233 -11.75 -9.30 18.03
N LEU A 234 -11.04 -9.86 17.04
CA LEU A 234 -10.92 -11.32 16.91
C LEU A 234 -10.21 -11.95 18.12
N LEU A 235 -9.17 -11.30 18.64
CA LEU A 235 -8.49 -11.75 19.85
C LEU A 235 -9.38 -11.63 21.09
N SER A 236 -10.17 -10.58 21.21
CA SER A 236 -11.06 -10.37 22.36
C SER A 236 -12.20 -11.38 22.46
N LEU A 237 -12.47 -12.15 21.39
CA LEU A 237 -13.40 -13.29 21.44
C LEU A 237 -12.87 -14.45 22.29
N ARG A 238 -11.54 -14.55 22.46
CA ARG A 238 -10.89 -15.67 23.16
C ARG A 238 -10.11 -15.23 24.39
N PHE A 239 -9.61 -14.00 24.40
CA PHE A 239 -8.73 -13.48 25.43
C PHE A 239 -9.31 -12.21 26.05
N GLN A 240 -9.05 -12.01 27.34
CA GLN A 240 -9.32 -10.72 27.97
C GLN A 240 -8.25 -9.73 27.51
N ILE A 241 -8.68 -8.68 26.81
CA ILE A 241 -7.82 -7.64 26.27
C ILE A 241 -8.05 -6.36 27.08
N ASP A 242 -6.95 -5.74 27.52
CA ASP A 242 -7.00 -4.54 28.33
C ASP A 242 -7.53 -3.32 27.54
N TRP A 243 -8.26 -2.43 28.22
CA TRP A 243 -8.83 -1.22 27.64
C TRP A 243 -7.77 -0.31 26.99
N GLN A 244 -6.53 -0.35 27.46
CA GLN A 244 -5.41 0.45 26.94
C GLN A 244 -5.07 0.15 25.49
N TRP A 245 -5.31 -1.07 25.05
CA TRP A 245 -5.13 -1.47 23.66
C TRP A 245 -6.19 -0.79 22.79
N PHE A 246 -7.43 -0.74 23.27
CA PHE A 246 -8.51 -0.07 22.57
C PHE A 246 -8.32 1.45 22.52
N LEU A 247 -7.86 2.06 23.61
CA LEU A 247 -7.59 3.50 23.68
C LEU A 247 -6.23 3.92 23.11
N LEU A 248 -5.43 2.96 22.62
CA LEU A 248 -4.11 3.21 22.02
C LEU A 248 -3.18 3.95 22.98
N VAL A 249 -3.11 3.50 24.24
CA VAL A 249 -2.24 4.08 25.29
C VAL A 249 -1.32 3.04 25.94
N ALA A 250 -1.33 1.80 25.44
CA ALA A 250 -0.52 0.69 25.95
C ALA A 250 1.00 0.86 25.76
N ASN A 251 1.45 1.96 25.14
CA ASN A 251 2.86 2.33 25.01
C ASN A 251 3.41 3.12 26.22
N PHE A 252 2.55 3.60 27.14
CA PHE A 252 2.96 4.32 28.35
C PHE A 252 3.07 3.39 29.56
N GLY A 253 4.19 3.50 30.30
CA GLY A 253 4.45 2.69 31.49
C GLY A 253 3.53 3.02 32.67
N ALA A 254 3.20 4.30 32.86
CA ALA A 254 2.36 4.80 33.95
C ALA A 254 0.88 4.38 33.86
N ALA A 255 0.46 3.85 32.70
CA ALA A 255 -0.87 3.29 32.55
C ALA A 255 -1.00 1.90 33.20
N ARG A 256 0.10 1.25 33.63
CA ARG A 256 0.05 -0.13 34.11
C ARG A 256 -0.79 -0.27 35.40
N GLY A 257 -1.87 -1.04 35.32
CA GLY A 257 -2.35 -1.86 36.44
C GLY A 257 -1.73 -3.27 36.38
N ASP A 258 -1.82 -4.04 37.47
CA ASP A 258 -1.24 -5.39 37.65
C ASP A 258 -1.93 -6.50 36.84
N VAL A 259 -2.44 -6.19 35.64
CA VAL A 259 -3.30 -7.12 34.91
C VAL A 259 -2.47 -8.19 34.20
N PRO A 260 -2.77 -9.48 34.42
CA PRO A 260 -2.16 -10.57 33.69
C PRO A 260 -2.48 -10.44 32.20
N GLN A 261 -1.46 -10.10 31.40
CA GLN A 261 -1.54 -10.27 29.95
C GLN A 261 -1.69 -11.77 29.67
N PRO A 262 -2.49 -12.20 28.68
CA PRO A 262 -2.62 -13.62 28.35
C PRO A 262 -1.30 -14.17 27.77
N GLY A 263 -0.27 -14.45 28.58
CA GLY A 263 1.01 -14.97 28.10
C GLY A 263 1.78 -13.99 27.18
N TRP A 264 2.72 -14.53 26.39
CA TRP A 264 3.71 -13.86 25.52
C TRP A 264 3.17 -12.82 24.48
N PHE A 265 1.91 -12.39 24.54
CA PHE A 265 1.39 -11.31 23.71
C PHE A 265 1.99 -9.97 24.14
N LEU A 266 2.80 -9.37 23.27
CA LEU A 266 3.28 -8.01 23.47
C LEU A 266 2.26 -7.01 22.91
N PRO A 267 1.98 -5.89 23.62
CA PRO A 267 1.13 -4.84 23.09
C PRO A 267 1.72 -4.28 21.80
N TYR A 268 0.85 -3.97 20.83
CA TYR A 268 1.20 -3.25 19.60
C TYR A 268 1.49 -1.78 19.91
N TRP A 269 2.47 -1.53 20.79
CA TRP A 269 2.87 -0.20 21.23
C TRP A 269 3.21 0.71 20.06
N PHE A 270 3.78 0.17 18.98
CA PHE A 270 4.08 0.92 17.76
C PHE A 270 2.83 1.49 17.10
N ILE A 271 1.72 0.74 17.08
CA ILE A 271 0.45 1.24 16.51
C ILE A 271 -0.10 2.38 17.37
N SER A 272 0.02 2.28 18.70
CA SER A 272 -0.34 3.35 19.62
C SER A 272 0.51 4.60 19.40
N ALA A 273 1.84 4.45 19.41
CA ALA A 273 2.78 5.53 19.18
C ALA A 273 2.62 6.18 17.79
N TYR A 274 2.39 5.37 16.75
CA TYR A 274 2.06 5.82 15.40
C TYR A 274 0.80 6.69 15.40
N ALA A 275 -0.30 6.19 15.97
CA ALA A 275 -1.57 6.90 15.97
C ALA A 275 -1.46 8.23 16.73
N GLN A 276 -0.83 8.20 17.91
CA GLN A 276 -0.55 9.38 18.71
C GLN A 276 0.31 10.40 17.94
N ALA A 277 1.39 9.96 17.29
CA ALA A 277 2.25 10.85 16.50
C ALA A 277 1.49 11.51 15.35
N ILE A 278 0.67 10.77 14.61
CA ILE A 278 -0.14 11.31 13.52
C ILE A 278 -1.18 12.33 14.04
N LEU A 279 -1.82 12.06 15.17
CA LEU A 279 -2.76 13.01 15.80
C LEU A 279 -2.04 14.27 16.31
N LEU A 280 -0.86 14.14 16.90
CA LEU A 280 -0.05 15.27 17.35
C LEU A 280 0.43 16.12 16.18
N ILE A 281 0.79 15.50 15.05
CA ILE A 281 1.11 16.24 13.82
C ILE A 281 -0.12 16.95 13.28
N ALA A 282 -1.28 16.28 13.25
CA ALA A 282 -2.52 16.92 12.83
C ALA A 282 -2.81 18.16 13.69
N LEU A 283 -2.63 18.06 15.02
CA LEU A 283 -2.75 19.17 15.97
C LEU A 283 -1.72 20.28 15.71
N LEU A 284 -0.45 19.93 15.52
CA LEU A 284 0.65 20.86 15.27
C LEU A 284 0.42 21.73 14.01
N PHE A 285 -0.26 21.19 13.01
CA PHE A 285 -0.55 21.88 11.75
C PHE A 285 -1.94 22.57 11.71
N ILE A 286 -2.71 22.56 12.81
CA ILE A 286 -3.95 23.36 12.94
C ILE A 286 -3.70 24.88 12.87
N PRO A 287 -2.64 25.44 13.48
CA PRO A 287 -2.37 26.88 13.40
C PRO A 287 -1.87 27.29 12.00
N ARG A 288 -2.46 28.35 11.43
CA ARG A 288 -2.03 28.96 10.16
C ARG A 288 -0.53 29.32 10.11
N PRO A 289 0.08 29.88 11.17
CA PRO A 289 1.50 30.24 11.13
C PRO A 289 2.42 29.05 10.88
N VAL A 290 2.16 27.91 11.53
CA VAL A 290 2.94 26.68 11.33
C VAL A 290 2.86 26.21 9.89
N ARG A 291 1.65 26.20 9.31
CA ARG A 291 1.46 25.84 7.90
C ARG A 291 2.18 26.77 6.95
N ARG A 292 2.17 28.09 7.22
CA ARG A 292 2.85 29.08 6.40
C ARG A 292 4.37 28.85 6.40
N ILE A 293 4.95 28.61 7.57
CA ILE A 293 6.38 28.27 7.71
C ILE A 293 6.68 26.98 6.94
N ALA A 294 5.87 25.93 7.15
CA ALA A 294 6.02 24.65 6.46
C ALA A 294 5.80 24.73 4.93
N SER A 295 5.12 25.78 4.44
CA SER A 295 4.92 26.02 3.00
C SER A 295 6.12 26.71 2.38
N HIS A 296 6.75 27.66 3.09
CA HIS A 296 7.93 28.38 2.60
C HIS A 296 9.23 27.58 2.77
N ALA A 297 9.34 26.81 3.85
CA ALA A 297 10.57 26.17 4.28
C ALA A 297 10.30 24.75 4.81
N PRO A 298 9.81 23.82 3.95
CA PRO A 298 9.32 22.50 4.38
C PRO A 298 10.45 21.61 4.96
N LEU A 299 11.65 21.67 4.39
CA LEU A 299 12.81 20.94 4.90
C LEU A 299 13.29 21.51 6.24
N GLN A 300 13.41 22.84 6.35
CA GLN A 300 13.84 23.50 7.58
C GLN A 300 12.83 23.26 8.71
N THR A 301 11.53 23.21 8.40
CA THR A 301 10.49 22.86 9.36
C THR A 301 10.71 21.44 9.91
N GLY A 302 11.01 20.47 9.03
CA GLY A 302 11.35 19.10 9.45
C GLY A 302 12.56 19.06 10.37
N LEU A 303 13.66 19.72 10.00
CA LEU A 303 14.87 19.78 10.82
C LEU A 303 14.66 20.50 12.16
N ALA A 304 13.89 21.59 12.17
CA ALA A 304 13.57 22.32 13.40
C ALA A 304 12.74 21.46 14.35
N LEU A 305 11.71 20.77 13.84
CA LEU A 305 10.87 19.88 14.65
C LEU A 305 11.64 18.65 15.14
N TRP A 306 12.51 18.07 14.30
CA TRP A 306 13.44 17.03 14.72
C TRP A 306 14.29 17.50 15.92
N LEU A 307 14.85 18.71 15.87
CA LEU A 307 15.64 19.27 16.96
C LEU A 307 14.79 19.51 18.22
N VAL A 308 13.58 20.05 18.07
CA VAL A 308 12.64 20.28 19.19
C VAL A 308 12.30 18.97 19.90
N PHE A 309 11.94 17.92 19.16
CA PHE A 309 11.63 16.63 19.78
C PHE A 309 12.86 15.91 20.34
N SER A 310 14.03 16.12 19.74
CA SER A 310 15.31 15.67 20.32
C SER A 310 15.56 16.31 21.69
N GLY A 311 15.35 17.62 21.81
CA GLY A 311 15.43 18.32 23.10
C GLY A 311 14.34 17.88 24.09
N ALA A 312 13.11 17.62 23.62
CA ALA A 312 12.02 17.16 24.47
C ALA A 312 12.29 15.78 25.09
N ILE A 313 12.93 14.86 24.37
CA ILE A 313 13.35 13.56 24.89
C ILE A 313 14.28 13.74 26.09
N LEU A 314 15.32 14.57 25.92
CA LEU A 314 16.31 14.85 26.97
C LEU A 314 15.70 15.56 28.18
N ALA A 315 14.73 16.45 27.96
CA ALA A 315 14.11 17.23 29.03
C ALA A 315 13.05 16.45 29.83
N SER A 316 12.51 15.35 29.28
CA SER A 316 11.32 14.67 29.84
C SER A 316 11.58 13.34 30.53
N GLY A 317 12.77 12.74 30.39
CA GLY A 317 12.99 11.36 30.85
C GLY A 317 12.09 10.35 30.13
N ALA A 318 11.89 10.54 28.81
CA ALA A 318 10.92 9.77 28.01
C ALA A 318 11.09 8.24 28.09
N ASP A 319 12.30 7.76 28.36
CA ASP A 319 12.61 6.35 28.61
C ASP A 319 11.82 5.80 29.79
N ASP A 320 11.89 6.44 30.96
CA ASP A 320 11.24 5.98 32.18
C ASP A 320 9.71 5.94 32.04
N LEU A 321 9.16 6.90 31.30
CA LEU A 321 7.72 6.99 31.03
C LEU A 321 7.19 5.90 30.08
N SER A 322 8.08 5.19 29.37
CA SER A 322 7.71 4.27 28.27
C SER A 322 8.44 2.93 28.34
N TYR A 323 8.55 2.35 29.53
CA TYR A 323 9.18 1.05 29.79
C TYR A 323 10.69 1.02 29.52
N GLY A 324 11.41 2.09 29.84
CA GLY A 324 12.84 2.21 29.57
C GLY A 324 13.16 2.25 28.07
N SER A 325 12.20 2.72 27.26
CA SER A 325 12.30 2.68 25.80
C SER A 325 11.65 3.91 25.16
N GLN A 326 12.46 4.95 24.96
CA GLN A 326 12.08 6.24 24.42
C GLN A 326 11.41 6.16 23.03
N ILE A 327 11.69 5.12 22.24
CA ILE A 327 11.02 4.88 20.95
C ILE A 327 9.52 4.64 21.10
N ARG A 328 9.08 4.10 22.26
CA ARG A 328 7.67 3.87 22.56
C ARG A 328 6.95 5.16 22.93
N HIS A 329 7.68 6.19 23.34
CA HIS A 329 7.13 7.51 23.64
C HIS A 329 6.83 8.29 22.35
N PRO A 330 5.75 9.11 22.30
CA PRO A 330 5.48 9.99 21.16
C PRO A 330 6.64 10.91 20.79
N PHE A 331 7.44 11.36 21.76
CA PHE A 331 8.59 12.23 21.48
C PHE A 331 9.67 11.52 20.66
N GLY A 332 10.07 10.30 21.03
CA GLY A 332 11.00 9.48 20.26
C GLY A 332 10.44 9.15 18.88
N THR A 333 9.15 8.84 18.81
CA THR A 333 8.47 8.59 17.53
C THR A 333 8.47 9.82 16.63
N LEU A 334 8.12 11.00 17.15
CA LEU A 334 8.08 12.26 16.40
C LEU A 334 9.48 12.71 15.97
N GLN A 335 10.49 12.52 16.82
CA GLN A 335 11.89 12.80 16.49
C GLN A 335 12.33 12.02 15.23
N LEU A 336 12.15 10.71 15.20
CA LEU A 336 12.49 9.89 14.03
C LEU A 336 11.59 10.16 12.83
N LEU A 337 10.32 10.48 13.05
CA LEU A 337 9.39 10.85 11.99
C LEU A 337 9.86 12.13 11.28
N PHE A 338 10.23 13.18 12.02
CA PHE A 338 10.74 14.41 11.41
C PHE A 338 12.14 14.27 10.80
N LEU A 339 12.94 13.29 11.24
CA LEU A 339 14.14 12.86 10.53
C LEU A 339 13.77 12.29 9.15
N GLY A 340 12.79 11.39 9.09
CA GLY A 340 12.26 10.83 7.84
C GLY A 340 11.65 11.87 6.90
N TRP A 341 10.91 12.83 7.46
CA TRP A 341 10.39 13.98 6.71
C TRP A 341 11.52 14.75 6.01
N SER A 342 12.61 14.99 6.73
CA SER A 342 13.77 15.71 6.21
C SER A 342 14.50 14.91 5.13
N ILE A 343 14.58 13.58 5.26
CA ILE A 343 15.12 12.69 4.22
C ILE A 343 14.32 12.81 2.92
N ALA A 344 12.99 12.87 2.99
CA ALA A 344 12.13 12.96 1.81
C ALA A 344 12.26 14.26 1.02
N LEU A 345 12.69 15.34 1.66
CA LEU A 345 12.71 16.69 1.09
C LEU A 345 14.11 17.21 0.76
N ALA A 346 15.16 16.45 1.09
CA ALA A 346 16.54 16.83 0.79
C ALA A 346 16.89 16.52 -0.68
N GLU A 347 16.95 17.56 -1.51
CA GLU A 347 17.20 17.42 -2.95
C GLU A 347 18.65 17.71 -3.32
N THR A 348 19.25 18.75 -2.74
CA THR A 348 20.63 19.16 -3.06
C THR A 348 21.67 18.41 -2.24
N PRO A 349 22.91 18.21 -2.73
CA PRO A 349 23.99 17.56 -1.96
C PRO A 349 24.25 18.21 -0.60
N ARG A 350 24.14 19.54 -0.52
CA ARG A 350 24.27 20.28 0.75
C ARG A 350 23.15 19.93 1.73
N GLN A 351 21.90 19.91 1.27
CA GLN A 351 20.76 19.51 2.10
C GLN A 351 20.91 18.05 2.57
N LYS A 352 21.30 17.14 1.67
CA LYS A 352 21.57 15.75 2.01
C LYS A 352 22.71 15.61 3.02
N GLY A 353 23.77 16.42 2.92
CA GLY A 353 24.83 16.49 3.92
C GLY A 353 24.33 16.90 5.31
N ILE A 354 23.50 17.94 5.39
CA ILE A 354 22.88 18.40 6.65
C ILE A 354 22.00 17.30 7.25
N VAL A 355 21.14 16.67 6.46
CA VAL A 355 20.27 15.58 6.93
C VAL A 355 21.08 14.36 7.35
N SER A 356 22.19 14.05 6.66
CA SER A 356 23.13 12.99 7.08
C SER A 356 23.73 13.29 8.45
N GLY A 357 24.09 14.55 8.69
CA GLY A 357 24.53 15.02 10.00
C GLY A 357 23.45 14.83 11.08
N ALA A 358 22.19 15.15 10.79
CA ALA A 358 21.08 14.93 11.71
C ALA A 358 20.83 13.43 12.00
N ILE A 359 21.00 12.55 11.01
CA ILE A 359 20.91 11.09 11.18
C ILE A 359 22.00 10.61 12.15
N VAL A 360 23.26 10.97 11.89
CA VAL A 360 24.39 10.56 12.72
C VAL A 360 24.29 11.17 14.13
N LEU A 361 23.90 12.44 14.24
CA LEU A 361 23.74 13.11 15.52
C LEU A 361 22.60 12.51 16.34
N SER A 362 21.50 12.09 15.71
CA SER A 362 20.45 11.35 16.40
C SER A 362 21.03 10.11 17.08
N TRP A 363 21.82 9.32 16.34
CA TRP A 363 22.47 8.15 16.90
C TRP A 363 23.42 8.50 18.04
N LEU A 364 24.39 9.38 17.82
CA LEU A 364 25.42 9.69 18.81
C LEU A 364 24.89 10.39 20.07
N TRP A 365 23.78 11.14 19.95
CA TRP A 365 23.28 11.95 21.05
C TRP A 365 22.14 11.29 21.84
N LEU A 366 21.25 10.56 21.15
CA LEU A 366 20.05 10.01 21.76
C LEU A 366 20.05 8.48 21.79
N TRP A 367 20.79 7.83 20.89
CA TRP A 367 20.72 6.37 20.71
C TRP A 367 22.12 5.73 20.80
N VAL A 368 23.02 6.33 21.57
CA VAL A 368 24.45 5.93 21.58
C VAL A 368 24.64 4.49 22.02
N ASP A 369 23.82 4.03 22.96
CA ASP A 369 23.83 2.68 23.52
C ASP A 369 22.98 1.68 22.71
N ALA A 370 22.52 2.06 21.51
CA ALA A 370 21.72 1.19 20.67
C ALA A 370 22.54 0.00 20.14
N ASP A 371 21.94 -1.19 20.17
CA ASP A 371 22.54 -2.40 19.60
C ASP A 371 22.97 -2.20 18.14
N PRO A 372 24.01 -2.91 17.65
CA PRO A 372 24.48 -2.78 16.28
C PRO A 372 23.39 -2.98 15.22
N SER A 373 22.44 -3.88 15.48
CA SER A 373 21.28 -4.11 14.60
C SER A 373 20.36 -2.89 14.56
N VAL A 374 20.14 -2.19 15.68
CA VAL A 374 19.36 -0.95 15.74
C VAL A 374 20.09 0.19 15.02
N VAL A 375 21.42 0.29 15.14
CA VAL A 375 22.24 1.28 14.43
C VAL A 375 22.09 1.14 12.91
N LEU A 376 22.02 -0.07 12.37
CA LEU A 376 21.73 -0.33 10.95
C LEU A 376 20.43 0.37 10.49
N PHE A 377 19.36 0.26 11.28
CA PHE A 377 18.05 0.84 10.97
C PHE A 377 17.94 2.33 11.28
N LEU A 378 18.71 2.84 12.24
CA LEU A 378 18.77 4.26 12.60
C LEU A 378 19.64 5.09 11.67
N THR A 379 20.67 4.50 11.08
CA THR A 379 21.72 5.24 10.36
C THR A 379 21.94 4.75 8.93
N VAL A 380 22.42 3.52 8.76
CA VAL A 380 22.86 2.98 7.47
C VAL A 380 21.71 2.94 6.46
N LEU A 381 20.55 2.38 6.83
CA LEU A 381 19.40 2.32 5.92
C LEU A 381 18.81 3.71 5.61
N PRO A 382 18.60 4.62 6.58
CA PRO A 382 18.24 6.02 6.28
C PRO A 382 19.23 6.73 5.35
N LEU A 383 20.54 6.56 5.54
CA LEU A 383 21.56 7.12 4.65
C LEU A 383 21.49 6.51 3.25
N ALA A 384 21.26 5.19 3.17
CA ALA A 384 21.04 4.50 1.90
C ALA A 384 19.77 4.97 1.19
N ILE A 385 18.71 5.36 1.92
CA ILE A 385 17.51 5.96 1.31
C ILE A 385 17.79 7.40 0.83
N LEU A 386 18.57 8.17 1.59
CA LEU A 386 18.88 9.57 1.28
C LEU A 386 19.79 9.72 0.06
N TRP A 387 20.82 8.87 -0.03
CA TRP A 387 21.85 8.93 -1.06
C TRP A 387 21.72 7.85 -2.13
N GLY A 388 21.09 6.73 -1.80
CA GLY A 388 21.06 5.56 -2.67
C GLY A 388 20.15 5.76 -3.89
N PRO A 389 20.61 5.33 -5.08
CA PRO A 389 19.77 5.30 -6.25
C PRO A 389 18.68 4.21 -6.14
N ARG A 390 17.70 4.24 -7.04
CA ARG A 390 16.78 3.11 -7.23
C ARG A 390 17.58 1.86 -7.63
N ILE A 391 17.26 0.71 -7.03
CA ILE A 391 18.02 -0.53 -7.15
C ILE A 391 17.42 -1.39 -8.27
N PRO A 392 18.15 -1.70 -9.35
CA PRO A 392 17.65 -2.50 -10.45
C PRO A 392 17.63 -3.99 -10.08
N LEU A 393 16.42 -4.55 -9.88
CA LEU A 393 16.22 -5.96 -9.54
C LEU A 393 15.66 -6.77 -10.72
N PRO A 394 15.89 -8.10 -10.76
CA PRO A 394 15.17 -8.97 -11.70
C PRO A 394 13.66 -8.78 -11.59
N GLY A 395 12.95 -8.68 -12.72
CA GLY A 395 11.54 -8.26 -12.73
C GLY A 395 10.62 -9.19 -11.93
N ALA A 396 10.92 -10.48 -11.85
CA ALA A 396 10.18 -11.42 -11.00
C ALA A 396 10.34 -11.07 -9.51
N LEU A 397 11.57 -10.79 -9.07
CA LEU A 397 11.86 -10.41 -7.69
C LEU A 397 11.22 -9.06 -7.36
N ALA A 398 11.38 -8.05 -8.22
CA ALA A 398 10.77 -6.74 -8.03
C ALA A 398 9.24 -6.83 -7.89
N ARG A 399 8.57 -7.59 -8.77
CA ARG A 399 7.12 -7.83 -8.67
C ARG A 399 6.74 -8.56 -7.38
N GLY A 400 7.55 -9.53 -6.95
CA GLY A 400 7.36 -10.21 -5.66
C GLY A 400 7.44 -9.25 -4.49
N LEU A 401 8.46 -8.38 -4.47
CA LEU A 401 8.66 -7.37 -3.42
C LEU A 401 7.56 -6.31 -3.41
N LEU A 402 7.13 -5.82 -4.58
CA LEU A 402 6.02 -4.88 -4.69
C LEU A 402 4.71 -5.49 -4.17
N ARG A 403 4.41 -6.74 -4.58
CA ARG A 403 3.24 -7.50 -4.07
C ARG A 403 3.32 -7.71 -2.57
N PHE A 404 4.49 -8.05 -2.04
CA PHE A 404 4.67 -8.18 -0.61
C PHE A 404 4.51 -6.83 0.11
N GLY A 405 4.97 -5.75 -0.52
CA GLY A 405 4.81 -4.37 -0.06
C GLY A 405 3.36 -4.00 0.24
N THR A 406 2.41 -4.42 -0.60
CA THR A 406 0.97 -4.17 -0.37
C THR A 406 0.38 -4.96 0.81
N LEU A 407 1.08 -6.01 1.26
CA LEU A 407 0.70 -6.84 2.40
C LEU A 407 1.43 -6.48 3.69
N MET A 408 2.53 -5.71 3.65
CA MET A 408 3.41 -5.50 4.81
C MET A 408 2.70 -5.00 6.07
N LEU A 409 1.78 -4.05 5.95
CA LEU A 409 0.97 -3.58 7.09
C LEU A 409 0.18 -4.74 7.72
N HIS A 410 -0.43 -5.56 6.87
CA HIS A 410 -1.27 -6.67 7.32
C HIS A 410 -0.43 -7.81 7.89
N VAL A 411 0.74 -8.09 7.30
CA VAL A 411 1.73 -9.04 7.83
C VAL A 411 2.25 -8.57 9.19
N TYR A 412 2.59 -7.28 9.31
CA TYR A 412 3.00 -6.67 10.57
C TYR A 412 1.91 -6.78 11.62
N ILE A 413 0.64 -6.61 11.30
CA ILE A 413 -0.40 -6.74 12.33
C ILE A 413 -0.66 -8.23 12.64
N ALA A 414 -0.65 -9.11 11.63
CA ALA A 414 -0.92 -10.53 11.82
C ALA A 414 0.20 -11.31 12.54
N HIS A 415 1.43 -10.77 12.66
CA HIS A 415 2.53 -11.55 13.22
C HIS A 415 2.36 -11.96 14.69
N VAL A 416 1.69 -11.15 15.52
CA VAL A 416 1.50 -11.50 16.94
C VAL A 416 0.60 -12.73 17.12
N PRO A 417 -0.63 -12.79 16.54
CA PRO A 417 -1.42 -14.01 16.61
C PRO A 417 -0.77 -15.19 15.86
N ALA A 418 -0.07 -14.93 14.75
CA ALA A 418 0.67 -15.97 14.04
C ALA A 418 1.77 -16.59 14.91
N LEU A 419 2.52 -15.76 15.62
CA LEU A 419 3.56 -16.17 16.55
C LEU A 419 2.99 -16.97 17.71
N TYR A 420 1.85 -16.52 18.27
CA TYR A 420 1.13 -17.27 19.29
C TYR A 420 0.84 -18.70 18.80
N VAL A 421 0.22 -18.85 17.62
CA VAL A 421 -0.07 -20.17 17.06
C VAL A 421 1.21 -20.98 16.83
N ALA A 422 2.25 -20.38 16.24
CA ALA A 422 3.51 -21.06 15.95
C ALA A 422 4.19 -21.60 17.21
N ARG A 423 4.27 -20.80 18.29
CA ARG A 423 4.88 -21.21 19.57
C ARG A 423 4.11 -22.30 20.33
N HIS A 424 2.81 -22.45 20.07
CA HIS A 424 2.02 -23.53 20.69
C HIS A 424 2.13 -24.87 19.95
N LEU A 425 2.60 -24.84 18.70
CA LEU A 425 2.67 -26.02 17.83
C LEU A 425 4.09 -26.51 17.58
N LEU A 426 5.09 -25.67 17.82
CA LEU A 426 6.48 -25.90 17.40
C LEU A 426 7.43 -25.47 18.51
N ASP A 427 8.49 -26.25 18.72
CA ASP A 427 9.52 -25.95 19.73
C ASP A 427 10.80 -25.35 19.14
N SER A 428 11.07 -25.59 17.86
CA SER A 428 12.28 -25.07 17.19
C SER A 428 12.10 -23.61 16.78
N GLN A 429 13.04 -22.73 17.16
CA GLN A 429 13.02 -21.31 16.77
C GLN A 429 12.96 -21.10 15.26
N ALA A 430 13.69 -21.92 14.49
CA ALA A 430 13.65 -21.85 13.03
C ALA A 430 12.27 -22.23 12.47
N ALA A 431 11.63 -23.24 13.06
CA ALA A 431 10.28 -23.65 12.69
C ALA A 431 9.25 -22.58 13.09
N ILE A 432 9.37 -22.00 14.29
CA ILE A 432 8.52 -20.90 14.77
C ILE A 432 8.63 -19.69 13.84
N LEU A 433 9.85 -19.29 13.46
CA LEU A 433 10.08 -18.18 12.53
C LEU A 433 9.42 -18.45 11.17
N ALA A 434 9.67 -19.62 10.58
CA ALA A 434 9.12 -20.00 9.28
C ALA A 434 7.59 -20.05 9.33
N ALA A 435 7.01 -20.71 10.35
CA ALA A 435 5.56 -20.79 10.53
C ALA A 435 4.93 -19.42 10.76
N THR A 436 5.55 -18.58 11.61
CA THR A 436 5.07 -17.21 11.86
C THR A 436 5.04 -16.40 10.57
N LEU A 437 6.10 -16.46 9.75
CA LEU A 437 6.13 -15.78 8.46
C LEU A 437 5.03 -16.27 7.52
N MET A 438 4.87 -17.58 7.35
CA MET A 438 3.86 -18.18 6.47
C MET A 438 2.44 -17.83 6.91
N ILE A 439 2.14 -17.99 8.21
CA ILE A 439 0.82 -17.68 8.78
C ILE A 439 0.54 -16.17 8.67
N SER A 440 1.53 -15.31 8.96
CA SER A 440 1.37 -13.85 8.86
C SER A 440 1.08 -13.40 7.43
N VAL A 441 1.72 -14.01 6.42
CA VAL A 441 1.45 -13.72 5.01
C VAL A 441 0.06 -14.17 4.60
N ALA A 442 -0.34 -15.40 4.98
CA ALA A 442 -1.67 -15.93 4.67
C ALA A 442 -2.78 -15.11 5.34
N ALA A 443 -2.65 -14.84 6.64
CA ALA A 443 -3.57 -14.02 7.41
C ALA A 443 -3.59 -12.57 6.91
N GLY A 444 -2.43 -12.02 6.55
CA GLY A 444 -2.32 -10.68 5.98
C GLY A 444 -3.07 -10.54 4.65
N TRP A 445 -3.01 -11.56 3.80
CA TRP A 445 -3.77 -11.59 2.54
C TRP A 445 -5.28 -11.65 2.79
N ALA A 446 -5.72 -12.55 3.67
CA ALA A 446 -7.13 -12.67 4.05
C ALA A 446 -7.66 -11.37 4.66
N MET A 447 -6.88 -10.77 5.56
CA MET A 447 -7.23 -9.50 6.22
C MET A 447 -7.36 -8.37 5.21
N LYS A 448 -6.40 -8.21 4.29
CA LYS A 448 -6.49 -7.21 3.23
C LYS A 448 -7.75 -7.39 2.38
N ALA A 449 -8.04 -8.63 1.96
CA ALA A 449 -9.21 -8.93 1.15
C ALA A 449 -10.54 -8.59 1.87
N VAL A 450 -10.63 -8.88 3.17
CA VAL A 450 -11.80 -8.51 3.99
C VAL A 450 -11.95 -7.00 4.11
N LEU A 451 -10.85 -6.29 4.42
CA LEU A 451 -10.87 -4.84 4.60
C LEU A 451 -11.18 -4.10 3.30
N ASP A 452 -10.59 -4.51 2.17
CA ASP A 452 -10.86 -3.87 0.88
C ASP A 452 -12.32 -4.06 0.46
N ARG A 453 -12.91 -5.24 0.70
CA ARG A 453 -14.35 -5.48 0.45
C ARG A 453 -15.23 -4.63 1.36
N PHE A 454 -14.91 -4.57 2.65
CA PHE A 454 -15.66 -3.79 3.62
C PHE A 454 -15.62 -2.30 3.28
N LEU A 455 -14.43 -1.74 3.04
CA LEU A 455 -14.25 -0.34 2.67
C LEU A 455 -14.95 -0.02 1.34
N GLY A 456 -14.85 -0.89 0.33
CA GLY A 456 -15.56 -0.72 -0.93
C GLY A 456 -17.08 -0.72 -0.75
N TRP A 457 -17.63 -1.57 0.12
CA TRP A 457 -19.05 -1.59 0.46
C TRP A 457 -19.50 -0.30 1.16
N VAL A 458 -18.75 0.17 2.16
CA VAL A 458 -19.04 1.44 2.86
C VAL A 458 -19.03 2.62 1.89
N GLN A 459 -18.07 2.67 0.96
CA GLN A 459 -18.00 3.70 -0.07
C GLN A 459 -19.18 3.63 -1.04
N GLY A 460 -19.58 2.42 -1.44
CA GLY A 460 -20.76 2.21 -2.29
C GLY A 460 -22.06 2.68 -1.63
N LEU A 461 -22.19 2.54 -0.30
CA LEU A 461 -23.32 3.09 0.45
C LEU A 461 -23.30 4.63 0.51
N ALA A 462 -22.13 5.23 0.71
CA ALA A 462 -21.98 6.68 0.75
C ALA A 462 -22.31 7.34 -0.59
N ALA A 463 -21.91 6.71 -1.71
CA ALA A 463 -22.21 7.19 -3.07
C ALA A 463 -23.69 7.06 -3.46
N ARG A 464 -24.46 6.21 -2.76
CA ARG A 464 -25.90 6.01 -3.01
C ARG A 464 -26.81 7.01 -2.29
N LYS A 465 -26.27 7.97 -1.53
CA LYS A 465 -27.10 9.06 -1.00
C LYS A 465 -27.60 9.93 -2.17
N PRO A 466 -28.93 10.07 -2.37
CA PRO A 466 -29.45 10.89 -3.45
C PRO A 466 -29.03 12.34 -3.21
N ARG A 467 -28.51 12.99 -4.26
CA ARG A 467 -28.44 14.46 -4.32
C ARG A 467 -29.85 14.95 -3.99
N GLN A 468 -30.00 15.64 -2.86
CA GLN A 468 -31.24 16.32 -2.54
C GLN A 468 -31.58 17.24 -3.71
N ILE A 469 -32.76 17.02 -4.28
CA ILE A 469 -33.41 17.96 -5.18
C ILE A 469 -33.61 19.22 -4.36
N ALA A 470 -32.92 20.29 -4.75
CA ALA A 470 -33.21 21.66 -4.35
C ALA A 470 -33.25 22.50 -5.61
#